data_AF-A0A7K3WVB7-F1
#
_entry.id   AF-A0A7K3WVB7-F1
#
_cell.length_a   1.000
_cell.length_b   1.000
_cell.length_c   1.000
_cell.angle_alpha   90.00
_cell.angle_beta   90.00
_cell.angle_gamma   90.00
#
_symmetry.space_group_name_H-M   'P 1'
#
loop_
_entity.id
_entity.type
_entity.pdbx_description
1 polymer ?
#
loop_
_entity_poly.entity_id
_entity_poly.type
_entity_poly.pdbx_seq_one_letter_code
_entity_poly.pdbx_strand_id
1 'polypeptide(L)'
;MPVKAWVYHDDNGNDGLTQVQIERSIKTMNENFSGITNATGNTHAHIMVQFYLNCDITYVNSSQYTLDPSDNEVKDMFEDNHTSGMMNIHYIQESDDFGGKANRPHENPPFSFTVVGNARQTSTMAHEAGHAFSLSHTHQGRC
;
A
#
# COMPACT_ATOMS: atom_id res chain seq x y z
N MET A 1 13.08 -1.24 5.55
CA MET A 1 12.56 -1.38 4.20
C MET A 1 12.29 0.01 3.64
N PRO A 2 13.02 0.40 2.58
CA PRO A 2 12.74 1.65 1.88
C PRO A 2 11.39 1.57 1.16
N VAL A 3 10.61 2.64 1.23
CA VAL A 3 9.29 2.75 0.61
C VAL A 3 9.31 3.85 -0.46
N LYS A 4 8.82 3.53 -1.66
CA LYS A 4 8.43 4.49 -2.68
C LYS A 4 6.92 4.66 -2.65
N ALA A 5 6.44 5.88 -2.47
CA ALA A 5 5.02 6.21 -2.52
C ALA A 5 4.65 6.78 -3.90
N TRP A 6 3.59 6.21 -4.48
CA TRP A 6 2.94 6.66 -5.70
C TRP A 6 1.52 7.07 -5.37
N VAL A 7 1.13 8.30 -5.69
CA VAL A 7 -0.18 8.85 -5.35
C VAL A 7 -0.90 9.19 -6.63
N TYR A 8 -2.07 8.61 -6.83
CA TYR A 8 -2.86 8.77 -8.03
C TYR A 8 -3.93 9.84 -7.82
N HIS A 9 -3.92 10.83 -8.70
CA HIS A 9 -4.87 11.94 -8.76
C HIS A 9 -5.75 11.79 -10.00
N ASP A 10 -6.87 12.52 -10.03
CA ASP A 10 -7.61 12.65 -11.28
C ASP A 10 -6.72 13.31 -12.38
N ASP A 11 -7.18 13.32 -13.62
CA ASP A 11 -6.41 13.90 -14.73
C ASP A 11 -6.10 15.40 -14.54
N ASN A 12 -6.85 16.09 -13.67
CA ASN A 12 -6.65 17.50 -13.34
C ASN A 12 -5.67 17.70 -12.17
N GLY A 13 -5.15 16.63 -11.58
CA GLY A 13 -4.29 16.68 -10.40
C GLY A 13 -5.03 17.00 -9.11
N ASN A 14 -6.35 16.84 -9.10
CA ASN A 14 -7.16 16.97 -7.89
C ASN A 14 -7.14 15.67 -7.08
N ASP A 15 -7.50 15.84 -5.81
CA ASP A 15 -7.60 14.79 -4.80
C ASP A 15 -6.27 14.10 -4.50
N GLY A 16 -6.32 12.93 -3.87
CA GLY A 16 -5.14 12.19 -3.43
C GLY A 16 -4.64 12.59 -2.03
N LEU A 17 -3.68 11.81 -1.55
CA LEU A 17 -3.13 11.99 -0.22
C LEU A 17 -2.03 13.05 -0.20
N THR A 18 -2.10 13.92 0.82
CA THR A 18 -1.01 14.83 1.17
C THR A 18 0.19 14.05 1.74
N GLN A 19 1.38 14.65 1.67
CA GLN A 19 2.58 14.12 2.30
C GLN A 19 2.37 13.77 3.78
N VAL A 20 1.69 14.63 4.55
CA VAL A 20 1.40 14.38 5.97
C VAL A 20 0.54 13.13 6.17
N GLN A 21 -0.42 12.88 5.29
CA GLN A 21 -1.24 11.67 5.35
C GLN A 21 -0.42 10.42 4.99
N ILE A 22 0.49 10.51 4.03
CA ILE A 22 1.38 9.41 3.63
C ILE A 22 2.34 9.09 4.77
N GLU A 23 3.02 10.08 5.35
CA GLU A 23 3.90 9.92 6.50
C GLU A 23 3.16 9.28 7.69
N ARG A 24 1.91 9.70 7.93
CA ARG A 24 1.05 9.08 8.95
C ARG A 24 0.73 7.62 8.64
N SER A 25 0.49 7.29 7.38
CA SER A 25 0.27 5.90 6.96
C SER A 25 1.53 5.05 7.21
N ILE A 26 2.71 5.52 6.82
CA ILE A 26 3.99 4.82 7.09
C ILE A 26 4.23 4.65 8.60
N LYS A 27 3.93 5.68 9.42
CA LYS A 27 3.99 5.56 10.88
C LYS A 27 3.06 4.45 11.39
N THR A 28 1.83 4.41 10.89
CA THR A 28 0.86 3.38 11.29
C THR A 28 1.30 1.98 10.85
N MET A 29 1.91 1.85 9.67
CA MET A 29 2.48 0.59 9.22
C MET A 29 3.59 0.12 10.18
N ASN A 30 4.49 1.01 10.59
CA ASN A 30 5.50 0.68 11.60
C ASN A 30 4.88 0.27 12.94
N GLU A 31 3.81 0.92 13.40
CA GLU A 31 3.10 0.52 14.63
C GLU A 31 2.51 -0.90 14.51
N ASN A 32 1.93 -1.24 13.36
CA ASN A 32 1.36 -2.57 13.12
C ASN A 32 2.42 -3.69 13.06
N PHE A 33 3.63 -3.40 12.58
CA PHE A 33 4.68 -4.42 12.45
C PHE A 33 5.62 -4.48 13.67
N SER A 34 5.79 -3.39 14.41
CA SER A 34 6.70 -3.34 15.57
C SER A 34 6.23 -4.13 16.80
N GLY A 35 5.03 -4.72 16.79
CA GLY A 35 4.47 -5.42 17.95
C GLY A 35 4.19 -4.50 19.16
N ILE A 36 4.19 -3.18 18.95
CA ILE A 36 3.80 -2.20 19.95
C ILE A 36 2.27 -2.20 20.04
N THR A 37 1.74 -2.15 21.26
CA THR A 37 0.31 -1.95 21.47
C THR A 37 -0.10 -0.61 20.85
N ASN A 38 -0.93 -0.65 19.81
CA ASN A 38 -1.37 0.56 19.12
C ASN A 38 -2.32 1.38 20.02
N ALA A 39 -2.67 2.59 19.58
CA ALA A 39 -3.55 3.49 20.34
C ALA A 39 -4.95 2.90 20.66
N THR A 40 -5.35 1.82 19.99
CA THR A 40 -6.62 1.12 20.23
C THR A 40 -6.48 -0.09 21.17
N GLY A 41 -5.30 -0.32 21.76
CA GLY A 41 -5.06 -1.41 22.71
C GLY A 41 -4.74 -2.78 22.07
N ASN A 42 -4.58 -2.84 20.74
CA ASN A 42 -4.27 -4.08 20.04
C ASN A 42 -2.76 -4.30 19.99
N THR A 43 -2.32 -5.50 20.39
CA THR A 43 -0.91 -5.91 20.26
C THR A 43 -0.78 -6.81 19.04
N HIS A 44 -0.03 -6.34 18.05
CA HIS A 44 0.25 -7.09 16.82
C HIS A 44 1.48 -8.00 17.00
N ALA A 45 1.67 -8.93 16.07
CA ALA A 45 2.89 -9.74 16.05
C ALA A 45 4.12 -8.84 15.91
N HIS A 46 5.17 -9.12 16.70
CA HIS A 46 6.42 -8.39 16.61
C HIS A 46 7.21 -8.89 15.39
N ILE A 47 7.03 -8.20 14.27
CA ILE A 47 7.75 -8.40 13.02
C ILE A 47 8.82 -7.31 12.98
N MET A 48 10.10 -7.67 13.19
CA MET A 48 11.23 -6.73 13.29
C MET A 48 11.58 -6.07 11.93
N VAL A 49 10.60 -5.37 11.35
CA VAL A 49 10.67 -4.66 10.07
C VAL A 49 10.27 -3.22 10.33
N GLN A 50 11.13 -2.31 9.88
CA GLN A 50 10.87 -0.88 9.91
C GLN A 50 10.75 -0.35 8.48
N PHE A 51 9.72 0.43 8.21
CA PHE A 51 9.47 1.11 6.95
C PHE A 51 9.88 2.57 7.05
N TYR A 52 10.50 3.08 5.99
CA TYR A 52 10.86 4.48 5.91
C TYR A 52 10.61 4.98 4.49
N LEU A 53 9.94 6.13 4.41
CA LEU A 53 9.60 6.77 3.15
C LEU A 53 10.87 7.33 2.50
N ASN A 54 11.08 7.03 1.23
CA ASN A 54 12.06 7.73 0.41
C ASN A 54 11.61 9.19 0.25
N CYS A 55 12.55 10.15 0.23
CA CYS A 55 12.24 11.58 0.31
C CYS A 55 11.28 12.08 -0.78
N ASP A 56 11.19 11.38 -1.92
CA ASP A 56 10.32 11.76 -3.03
C ASP A 56 9.04 10.91 -3.07
N ILE A 57 7.90 11.56 -2.83
CA ILE A 57 6.57 11.06 -3.20
C ILE A 57 6.34 11.39 -4.67
N THR A 58 5.92 10.40 -5.48
CA THR A 58 5.53 10.67 -6.87
C THR A 58 4.02 10.80 -6.97
N TYR A 59 3.58 11.90 -7.57
CA TYR A 59 2.17 12.14 -7.92
C TYR A 59 1.95 11.82 -9.40
N VAL A 60 0.89 11.06 -9.70
CA VAL A 60 0.52 10.62 -11.04
C VAL A 60 -0.92 11.05 -11.31
N ASN A 61 -1.14 11.84 -12.35
CA ASN A 61 -2.48 12.22 -12.78
C ASN A 61 -3.01 11.16 -13.75
N SER A 62 -4.03 10.41 -13.34
CA SER A 62 -4.65 9.37 -14.16
C SER A 62 -6.02 8.99 -13.60
N SER A 63 -7.08 9.42 -14.29
CA SER A 63 -8.46 9.02 -13.96
C SER A 63 -8.69 7.51 -14.05
N GLN A 64 -7.90 6.82 -14.88
CA GLN A 64 -7.93 5.36 -15.05
C GLN A 64 -7.60 4.60 -13.76
N TYR A 65 -6.66 5.10 -12.96
CA TYR A 65 -6.18 4.39 -11.77
C TYR A 65 -6.80 4.88 -10.46
N THR A 66 -7.58 5.96 -10.51
CA THR A 66 -8.09 6.60 -9.29
C THR A 66 -9.26 5.88 -8.65
N LEU A 67 -10.20 5.31 -9.40
CA LEU A 67 -11.45 4.76 -8.88
C LEU A 67 -11.65 3.32 -9.36
N ASP A 68 -11.74 2.37 -8.43
CA ASP A 68 -12.01 0.94 -8.68
C ASP A 68 -11.23 0.32 -9.86
N PRO A 69 -9.87 0.41 -9.87
CA PRO A 69 -9.08 -0.12 -10.98
C PRO A 69 -9.27 -1.63 -11.09
N SER A 70 -9.45 -2.10 -12.32
CA SER A 70 -9.48 -3.52 -12.64
C SER A 70 -8.14 -4.21 -12.36
N ASP A 71 -8.15 -5.54 -12.34
CA ASP A 71 -6.95 -6.34 -12.10
C ASP A 71 -5.81 -6.05 -13.08
N ASN A 72 -6.14 -5.79 -14.35
CA ASN A 72 -5.17 -5.43 -15.37
C ASN A 72 -4.65 -4.01 -15.16
N GLU A 73 -5.51 -3.08 -14.79
CA GLU A 73 -5.11 -1.70 -14.51
C GLU A 73 -4.17 -1.62 -13.30
N VAL A 74 -4.42 -2.39 -12.24
CA VAL A 74 -3.50 -2.49 -11.11
C VAL A 74 -2.16 -3.10 -11.53
N LYS A 75 -2.18 -4.10 -12.42
CA LYS A 75 -0.96 -4.70 -12.95
C LYS A 75 -0.14 -3.68 -13.74
N ASP A 76 -0.77 -2.99 -14.69
CA ASP A 76 -0.14 -1.95 -15.51
C ASP A 76 0.40 -0.83 -14.61
N MET A 77 -0.38 -0.41 -13.61
CA MET A 77 0.01 0.58 -12.62
C MET A 77 1.29 0.19 -11.87
N PHE A 78 1.42 -1.08 -11.47
CA PHE A 78 2.63 -1.59 -10.84
C PHE A 78 3.79 -1.64 -11.82
N GLU A 79 3.60 -2.16 -13.03
CA GLU A 79 4.65 -2.29 -14.05
C GLU A 79 5.21 -0.91 -14.47
N ASP A 80 4.33 0.08 -14.66
CA ASP A 80 4.70 1.43 -15.10
C ASP A 80 5.33 2.27 -13.99
N ASN A 81 4.92 2.05 -12.74
CA ASN A 81 5.31 2.88 -11.61
C ASN A 81 6.03 2.07 -10.53
N HIS A 82 7.24 1.62 -10.85
CA HIS A 82 8.04 0.79 -9.95
C HIS A 82 9.45 1.36 -9.74
N THR A 83 9.92 1.32 -8.49
CA THR A 83 11.32 1.52 -8.13
C THR A 83 11.90 0.23 -7.57
N SER A 84 12.91 -0.30 -8.25
CA SER A 84 13.59 -1.55 -7.87
C SER A 84 14.28 -1.42 -6.50
N GLY A 85 14.27 -2.50 -5.72
CA GLY A 85 14.87 -2.55 -4.38
C GLY A 85 14.07 -1.84 -3.29
N MET A 86 12.85 -1.38 -3.61
CA MET A 86 11.96 -0.70 -2.68
C MET A 86 10.58 -1.37 -2.61
N MET A 87 9.88 -1.15 -1.51
CA MET A 87 8.44 -1.41 -1.43
C MET A 87 7.70 -0.28 -2.13
N ASN A 88 6.92 -0.60 -3.16
CA ASN A 88 6.16 0.38 -3.92
C ASN A 88 4.72 0.38 -3.39
N ILE A 89 4.30 1.51 -2.81
CA ILE A 89 2.95 1.68 -2.28
C ILE A 89 2.21 2.64 -3.20
N HIS A 90 1.12 2.16 -3.79
CA HIS A 90 0.26 2.90 -4.69
C HIS A 90 -0.99 3.33 -3.93
N TYR A 91 -1.19 4.64 -3.81
CA TYR A 91 -2.34 5.23 -3.13
C TYR A 91 -3.33 5.71 -4.18
N ILE A 92 -4.45 5.00 -4.30
CA ILE A 92 -5.56 5.36 -5.19
C ILE A 92 -6.65 6.10 -4.40
N GLN A 93 -7.67 6.64 -5.08
CA GLN A 93 -8.78 7.31 -4.39
C GLN A 93 -9.74 6.30 -3.75
N GLU A 94 -10.77 6.85 -3.09
CA GLU A 94 -11.86 6.07 -2.50
C GLU A 94 -12.50 5.13 -3.52
N SER A 95 -12.80 3.93 -3.06
CA SER A 95 -13.44 2.90 -3.83
C SER A 95 -14.36 2.14 -2.88
N ASP A 96 -15.55 1.78 -3.35
CA ASP A 96 -16.53 1.07 -2.54
C ASP A 96 -16.28 -0.45 -2.56
N ASP A 97 -15.67 -0.97 -3.63
CA ASP A 97 -15.55 -2.42 -3.88
C ASP A 97 -14.09 -2.92 -3.87
N PHE A 98 -13.11 -2.02 -3.93
CA PHE A 98 -11.69 -2.36 -3.91
C PHE A 98 -11.01 -2.00 -2.57
N GLY A 99 -10.48 -3.03 -1.89
CA GLY A 99 -9.68 -2.86 -0.68
C GLY A 99 -8.20 -2.62 -1.00
N GLY A 100 -7.61 -3.50 -1.78
CA GLY A 100 -6.19 -3.47 -2.09
C GLY A 100 -5.79 -4.67 -2.94
N LYS A 101 -4.56 -4.62 -3.46
CA LYS A 101 -3.94 -5.73 -4.16
C LYS A 101 -2.44 -5.62 -4.03
N ALA A 102 -1.75 -6.75 -3.96
CA ALA A 102 -0.31 -6.82 -3.79
C ALA A 102 0.32 -7.86 -4.69
N ASN A 103 1.51 -7.52 -5.19
CA ASN A 103 2.46 -8.45 -5.76
C ASN A 103 3.38 -9.00 -4.67
N ARG A 104 3.51 -10.33 -4.65
CA ARG A 104 4.45 -11.10 -3.84
C ARG A 104 5.89 -10.94 -4.35
N PRO A 105 6.90 -11.37 -3.57
CA PRO A 105 8.31 -11.30 -3.97
C PRO A 105 8.67 -12.04 -5.27
N HIS A 106 7.86 -13.01 -5.70
CA HIS A 106 8.08 -13.78 -6.93
C HIS A 106 7.26 -13.27 -8.12
N GLU A 107 6.39 -12.28 -7.91
CA GLU A 107 5.58 -11.65 -8.96
C GLU A 107 6.32 -10.44 -9.53
N ASN A 108 5.88 -9.96 -10.69
CA ASN A 108 6.54 -8.86 -11.41
C ASN A 108 5.60 -7.64 -11.55
N PRO A 109 6.01 -6.44 -11.11
CA PRO A 109 7.20 -6.20 -10.28
C PRO A 109 7.00 -6.67 -8.83
N PRO A 110 8.06 -7.10 -8.12
CA PRO A 110 7.94 -7.58 -6.76
C PRO A 110 7.69 -6.42 -5.78
N PHE A 111 7.20 -6.74 -4.57
CA PHE A 111 7.05 -5.79 -3.47
C PHE A 111 6.24 -4.53 -3.80
N SER A 112 5.22 -4.67 -4.63
CA SER A 112 4.36 -3.56 -5.05
C SER A 112 2.93 -3.84 -4.58
N PHE A 113 2.26 -2.87 -3.99
CA PHE A 113 0.87 -3.02 -3.61
C PHE A 113 0.12 -1.71 -3.65
N THR A 114 -1.19 -1.80 -3.83
CA THR A 114 -2.10 -0.66 -3.86
C THR A 114 -3.08 -0.69 -2.71
N VAL A 115 -3.44 0.50 -2.24
CA VAL A 115 -4.41 0.73 -1.16
C VAL A 115 -5.24 1.97 -1.45
N VAL A 116 -6.47 1.95 -0.94
CA VAL A 116 -7.33 3.14 -0.95
C VAL A 116 -6.80 4.19 0.03
N GLY A 117 -6.62 5.41 -0.47
CA GLY A 117 -6.08 6.56 0.25
C GLY A 117 -7.07 7.23 1.19
N ASN A 118 -7.64 6.51 2.16
CA ASN A 118 -8.40 7.13 3.25
C ASN A 118 -7.85 6.74 4.64
N ALA A 119 -8.07 7.62 5.62
CA ALA A 119 -7.50 7.49 6.97
C ALA A 119 -7.98 6.26 7.76
N ARG A 120 -8.91 5.45 7.21
CA ARG A 120 -9.56 4.34 7.90
C ARG A 120 -9.03 2.95 7.52
N GLN A 121 -8.19 2.84 6.50
CA GLN A 121 -7.76 1.54 5.96
C GLN A 121 -6.36 1.07 6.42
N THR A 122 -6.02 1.34 7.68
CA THR A 122 -4.73 0.93 8.28
C THR A 122 -4.55 -0.60 8.31
N SER A 123 -5.65 -1.35 8.43
CA SER A 123 -5.67 -2.81 8.35
C SER A 123 -5.40 -3.32 6.94
N THR A 124 -5.97 -2.67 5.92
CA THR A 124 -5.78 -3.03 4.51
C THR A 124 -4.33 -2.86 4.11
N MET A 125 -3.71 -1.75 4.46
CA MET A 125 -2.29 -1.53 4.17
C MET A 125 -1.39 -2.58 4.83
N ALA A 126 -1.66 -2.96 6.09
CA ALA A 126 -0.92 -4.03 6.74
C ALA A 126 -1.18 -5.40 6.09
N HIS A 127 -2.40 -5.65 5.63
CA HIS A 127 -2.79 -6.85 4.90
C HIS A 127 -2.02 -6.98 3.58
N GLU A 128 -2.03 -5.94 2.75
CA GLU A 128 -1.33 -5.91 1.47
C GLU A 128 0.19 -5.94 1.63
N ALA A 129 0.74 -5.24 2.63
CA ALA A 129 2.16 -5.38 2.99
C ALA A 129 2.50 -6.82 3.40
N GLY A 130 1.60 -7.52 4.09
CA GLY A 130 1.74 -8.94 4.40
C GLY A 130 1.86 -9.81 3.14
N HIS A 131 1.04 -9.57 2.13
CA HIS A 131 1.16 -10.24 0.83
C HIS A 131 2.49 -9.93 0.13
N ALA A 132 2.98 -8.69 0.19
CA ALA A 132 4.31 -8.33 -0.30
C ALA A 132 5.44 -9.08 0.44
N PHE A 133 5.19 -9.63 1.63
CA PHE A 133 6.08 -10.54 2.36
C PHE A 133 5.73 -12.04 2.19
N SER A 134 4.97 -12.41 1.16
CA SER A 134 4.51 -13.78 0.88
C SER A 134 3.55 -14.38 1.92
N LEU A 135 2.90 -13.58 2.76
CA LEU A 135 1.85 -14.11 3.62
C LEU A 135 0.60 -14.40 2.78
N SER A 136 -0.05 -15.53 3.03
CA SER A 136 -1.32 -15.91 2.38
C SER A 136 -2.50 -15.48 3.23
N HIS A 137 -3.69 -15.40 2.62
CA HIS A 137 -4.91 -15.23 3.41
C HIS A 137 -5.05 -16.38 4.42
N THR A 138 -5.46 -16.07 5.64
CA THR A 138 -5.58 -17.05 6.73
C THR A 138 -6.64 -18.14 6.50
N HIS A 139 -7.47 -17.97 5.46
CA HIS A 139 -8.48 -18.93 5.01
C HIS A 139 -8.08 -19.71 3.75
N GLN A 140 -6.96 -19.36 3.11
CA GLN A 140 -6.40 -20.15 2.00
C GLN A 140 -5.63 -21.36 2.54
N GLY A 141 -5.77 -22.51 1.89
CA GLY A 141 -5.08 -23.75 2.29
C GLY A 141 -5.67 -24.44 3.51
N ARG A 142 -6.89 -24.11 3.93
CA ARG A 142 -7.64 -24.91 4.91
C ARG A 142 -8.19 -26.16 4.22
N CYS A 143 -7.74 -27.31 4.71
CA CYS A 143 -8.29 -28.63 4.39
C CYS A 143 -9.59 -28.87 5.16
#